data_AF-A0A3R7KL70-F1
#
_entry.id   AF-A0A3R7KL70-F1
#
_cell.length_a   1.000
_cell.length_b   1.000
_cell.length_c   1.000
_cell.angle_alpha   90.00
_cell.angle_beta   90.00
_cell.angle_gamma   90.00
#
_symmetry.space_group_name_H-M   'P 1'
#
loop_
_entity.id
_entity.type
_entity.pdbx_description
1 polymer ?
#
loop_
_entity_poly.entity_id
_entity_poly.type
_entity_poly.pdbx_seq_one_letter_code
_entity_poly.pdbx_strand_id
1 'polypeptide(L)'
;MHVVTSYFMVKRLPGSVFIGEASLRHRAARQAEYMDCLRRNAAHAEVASLHVLIEGAEAYRHFRAHVLEDDGFFPSKAMRRKIVPVLRPEVQPTYADLFQHANQLLRGQLTMICNADVYLPQTGASVRELRQLFDGDPARRVAVALTRYESEHRTDAPLIAEYRGSHDAFIIRPPAEAAFIDSVRHPQNCYKAENIVLYELQRHGYVVVNPCRSFMLVHRHTADLRQWLPAVDEERYARAPPCTMAEALDLVKQRDG
;
A
#
# COMPACT_ATOMS: atom_id res chain seq x y z
N MET A 1 -2.95 -3.79 12.95
CA MET A 1 -2.50 -4.20 11.60
C MET A 1 -1.07 -3.76 11.41
N HIS A 2 -0.31 -4.49 10.61
CA HIS A 2 1.05 -4.10 10.21
C HIS A 2 0.99 -3.49 8.81
N VAL A 3 1.79 -2.46 8.57
CA VAL A 3 1.91 -1.84 7.24
C VAL A 3 3.28 -2.18 6.69
N VAL A 4 3.35 -2.60 5.43
CA VAL A 4 4.58 -2.84 4.67
C VAL A 4 4.55 -1.90 3.48
N THR A 5 5.56 -1.04 3.38
CA THR A 5 5.69 -0.08 2.27
C THR A 5 7.16 0.11 1.93
N SER A 6 7.43 0.95 0.95
CA SER A 6 8.78 1.28 0.48
C SER A 6 9.14 2.72 0.81
N TYR A 7 10.44 3.00 0.86
CA TYR A 7 10.96 4.36 0.94
C TYR A 7 12.15 4.49 -0.01
N PHE A 8 12.08 5.49 -0.88
CA PHE A 8 13.06 5.75 -1.90
C PHE A 8 13.21 7.26 -2.08
N MET A 9 14.33 7.68 -2.68
CA MET A 9 14.54 9.08 -3.03
C MET A 9 13.80 9.38 -4.33
N VAL A 10 13.04 10.48 -4.35
CA VAL A 10 12.41 10.98 -5.57
C VAL A 10 13.50 11.43 -6.55
N LYS A 11 13.75 10.58 -7.54
CA LYS A 11 14.74 10.76 -8.61
C LYS A 11 14.11 10.44 -9.95
N ARG A 12 14.77 10.84 -11.04
CA ARG A 12 14.37 10.44 -12.40
C ARG A 12 14.64 8.95 -12.58
N LEU A 13 13.62 8.18 -12.89
CA LEU A 13 13.78 6.75 -13.20
C LEU A 13 14.21 6.57 -14.67
N PRO A 14 15.30 5.83 -14.95
CA PRO A 14 15.65 5.48 -16.33
C PRO A 14 14.49 4.77 -17.02
N GLY A 15 14.13 5.21 -18.23
CA GLY A 15 13.03 4.64 -19.01
C GLY A 15 11.62 5.06 -18.60
N SER A 16 11.46 5.91 -17.57
CA SER A 16 10.11 6.41 -17.19
C SER A 16 9.62 7.53 -18.10
N VAL A 17 8.32 7.54 -18.36
CA VAL A 17 7.58 8.65 -18.97
C VAL A 17 7.11 9.61 -17.86
N PHE A 18 7.32 10.91 -18.08
CA PHE A 18 6.75 11.97 -17.24
C PHE A 18 5.43 12.44 -17.86
N ILE A 19 4.37 12.47 -17.07
CA ILE A 19 3.06 13.00 -17.50
C ILE A 19 2.69 14.16 -16.57
N GLY A 20 2.40 15.33 -17.15
CA GLY A 20 2.10 16.59 -16.43
C GLY A 20 3.25 17.62 -16.49
N GLU A 21 3.02 18.84 -15.97
CA GLU A 21 4.03 19.92 -15.88
C GLU A 21 5.16 19.65 -14.84
N ALA A 22 5.16 18.48 -14.21
CA ALA A 22 5.97 18.20 -13.04
C ALA A 22 7.46 17.97 -13.37
N SER A 23 8.20 19.07 -13.46
CA SER A 23 9.66 19.07 -13.39
C SER A 23 10.13 18.51 -12.03
N LEU A 24 11.39 18.06 -11.95
CA LEU A 24 12.05 17.68 -10.69
C LEU A 24 12.07 18.82 -9.63
N ARG A 25 11.59 20.03 -9.95
CA ARG A 25 11.36 21.12 -8.98
C ARG A 25 10.45 20.70 -7.83
N HIS A 26 9.51 19.76 -8.05
CA HIS A 26 8.61 19.25 -7.00
C HIS A 26 9.14 18.04 -6.23
N ARG A 27 10.40 17.62 -6.46
CA ARG A 27 10.98 16.43 -5.79
C ARG A 27 10.89 16.50 -4.27
N ALA A 28 11.13 17.69 -3.70
CA ALA A 28 11.13 17.89 -2.25
C ALA A 28 9.69 17.79 -1.69
N ALA A 29 8.72 18.39 -2.40
CA ALA A 29 7.31 18.26 -2.04
C ALA A 29 6.86 16.79 -2.10
N ARG A 30 7.24 16.06 -3.15
CA ARG A 30 6.92 14.63 -3.30
C ARG A 30 7.58 13.77 -2.22
N GLN A 31 8.84 14.04 -1.87
CA GLN A 31 9.51 13.34 -0.76
C GLN A 31 8.81 13.60 0.58
N ALA A 32 8.35 14.84 0.79
CA ALA A 32 7.60 15.22 1.99
C ALA A 32 6.23 14.50 2.07
N GLU A 33 5.59 14.18 0.94
CA GLU A 33 4.35 13.38 0.93
C GLU A 33 4.58 11.96 1.46
N TYR A 34 5.63 11.28 1.00
CA TYR A 34 5.99 9.94 1.51
C TYR A 34 6.24 9.98 3.02
N MET A 35 6.95 11.00 3.48
CA MET A 35 7.19 11.21 4.90
C MET A 35 5.89 11.50 5.67
N ASP A 36 4.99 12.33 5.14
CA ASP A 36 3.70 12.60 5.78
C ASP A 36 2.85 11.32 5.92
N CYS A 37 2.84 10.46 4.89
CA CYS A 37 2.12 9.18 4.95
C CYS A 37 2.70 8.23 6.01
N LEU A 38 4.03 8.16 6.16
CA LEU A 38 4.67 7.43 7.26
C LEU A 38 4.24 7.96 8.63
N ARG A 39 4.24 9.29 8.79
CA ARG A 39 3.86 9.95 10.03
C ARG A 39 2.40 9.68 10.39
N ARG A 40 1.49 9.76 9.42
CA ARG A 40 0.05 9.51 9.58
C ARG A 40 -0.26 8.05 9.91
N ASN A 41 0.35 7.11 9.20
CA ASN A 41 0.20 5.68 9.49
C ASN A 41 0.75 5.34 10.90
N ALA A 42 1.89 5.94 11.31
CA ALA A 42 2.41 5.75 12.67
C ALA A 42 1.48 6.32 13.75
N ALA A 43 0.79 7.43 13.43
CA ALA A 43 -0.19 8.03 14.33
C ALA A 43 -1.45 7.18 14.50
N HIS A 44 -1.83 6.38 13.49
CA HIS A 44 -3.04 5.55 13.52
C HIS A 44 -3.02 4.56 14.68
N ALA A 45 -4.04 4.63 15.54
CA ALA A 45 -4.10 3.86 16.79
C ALA A 45 -4.06 2.34 16.53
N GLU A 46 -4.73 1.88 15.47
CA GLU A 46 -4.82 0.45 15.14
C GLU A 46 -3.68 -0.07 14.24
N VAL A 47 -2.71 0.78 13.89
CA VAL A 47 -1.48 0.37 13.21
C VAL A 47 -0.43 0.03 14.27
N ALA A 48 0.03 -1.22 14.27
CA ALA A 48 0.96 -1.77 15.25
C ALA A 48 2.43 -1.46 14.88
N SER A 49 2.80 -1.67 13.62
CA SER A 49 4.12 -1.32 13.09
C SER A 49 4.07 -0.98 11.60
N LEU A 50 5.08 -0.25 11.15
CA LEU A 50 5.34 0.10 9.76
C LEU A 50 6.70 -0.47 9.37
N HIS A 51 6.70 -1.49 8.54
CA HIS A 51 7.90 -2.06 7.94
C HIS A 51 8.19 -1.31 6.65
N VAL A 52 9.32 -0.61 6.62
CA VAL A 52 9.67 0.29 5.53
C VAL A 52 10.88 -0.29 4.81
N LEU A 53 10.68 -0.79 3.59
CA LEU A 53 11.76 -1.28 2.72
C LEU A 53 12.44 -0.09 2.07
N ILE A 54 13.68 0.19 2.49
CA ILE A 54 14.41 1.40 2.12
C ILE A 54 15.40 1.09 0.98
N GLU A 55 15.28 1.81 -0.13
CA GLU A 55 16.10 1.63 -1.34
C GLU A 55 17.52 2.21 -1.16
N GLY A 56 18.49 1.32 -0.93
CA GLY A 56 19.90 1.69 -0.96
C GLY A 56 20.37 2.61 0.17
N ALA A 57 21.67 2.90 0.15
CA ALA A 57 22.32 3.64 1.24
C ALA A 57 21.93 5.13 1.27
N GLU A 58 21.66 5.74 0.12
CA GLU A 58 21.27 7.14 0.04
C GLU A 58 19.89 7.39 0.68
N ALA A 59 18.88 6.61 0.30
CA ALA A 59 17.55 6.74 0.89
C ALA A 59 17.58 6.41 2.39
N TYR A 60 18.44 5.45 2.80
CA TYR A 60 18.62 5.14 4.22
C TYR A 60 19.23 6.29 5.01
N ARG A 61 20.26 6.97 4.49
CA ARG A 61 20.82 8.16 5.15
C ARG A 61 19.77 9.26 5.30
N HIS A 62 19.00 9.53 4.25
CA HIS A 62 17.92 10.51 4.30
C HIS A 62 16.82 10.11 5.30
N PHE A 63 16.36 8.86 5.24
CA PHE A 63 15.37 8.32 6.17
C PHE A 63 15.84 8.41 7.62
N ARG A 64 17.10 8.04 7.88
CA ARG A 64 17.67 8.09 9.22
C ARG A 64 17.66 9.53 9.74
N ALA A 65 18.21 10.47 8.98
CA ALA A 65 18.30 11.87 9.38
C ALA A 65 16.93 12.54 9.60
N HIS A 66 15.96 12.29 8.71
CA HIS A 66 14.70 13.04 8.68
C HIS A 66 13.49 12.31 9.28
N VAL A 67 13.57 11.01 9.51
CA VAL A 67 12.46 10.21 10.08
C VAL A 67 12.82 9.61 11.43
N LEU A 68 14.04 9.08 11.58
CA LEU A 68 14.44 8.37 12.82
C LEU A 68 15.12 9.30 13.84
N GLU A 69 16.01 10.17 13.38
CA GLU A 69 16.86 11.04 14.22
C GLU A 69 16.25 12.43 14.44
N ASP A 70 15.32 12.86 13.57
CA ASP A 70 14.59 14.13 13.75
C ASP A 70 13.57 14.01 14.90
N ASP A 71 13.81 14.76 15.98
CA ASP A 71 12.93 14.86 17.14
C ASP A 71 11.64 15.64 16.88
N GLY A 72 11.59 16.47 15.84
CA GLY A 72 10.39 17.17 15.40
C GLY A 72 9.47 16.32 14.51
N PHE A 73 9.97 15.22 13.93
CA PHE A 73 9.22 14.45 12.94
C PHE A 73 8.05 13.65 13.55
N PHE A 74 8.32 12.92 14.64
CA PHE A 74 7.29 12.17 15.37
C PHE A 74 6.93 12.90 16.68
N PRO A 75 5.67 13.27 16.91
CA PRO A 75 5.22 13.91 18.15
C PRO A 75 5.46 13.08 19.43
N SER A 76 5.66 11.77 19.30
CA SER A 76 5.89 10.89 20.44
C SER A 76 6.87 9.76 20.13
N LYS A 77 7.62 9.33 21.16
CA LYS A 77 8.48 8.12 21.10
C LYS A 77 7.67 6.87 20.76
N ALA A 78 6.40 6.81 21.16
CA ALA A 78 5.52 5.67 20.86
C ALA A 78 5.27 5.54 19.34
N MET A 79 5.06 6.65 18.63
CA MET A 79 4.93 6.65 17.17
C MET A 79 6.25 6.21 16.50
N ARG A 80 7.39 6.76 16.94
CA ARG A 80 8.71 6.39 16.41
C ARG A 80 8.99 4.89 16.56
N ARG A 81 8.61 4.28 17.69
CA ARG A 81 8.78 2.84 17.96
C ARG A 81 8.00 1.91 17.02
N LYS A 82 6.99 2.42 16.31
CA LYS A 82 6.27 1.62 15.30
C LYS A 82 7.08 1.41 14.03
N ILE A 83 8.11 2.22 13.78
CA ILE A 83 8.89 2.17 12.54
C ILE A 83 9.92 1.04 12.59
N VAL A 84 9.88 0.18 11.58
CA VAL A 84 10.82 -0.93 11.37
C VAL A 84 11.52 -0.71 10.03
N PRO A 85 12.69 -0.04 10.00
CA PRO A 85 13.44 0.18 8.77
C PRO A 85 14.10 -1.11 8.29
N VAL A 86 14.00 -1.40 6.99
CA VAL A 86 14.59 -2.58 6.36
C VAL A 86 15.40 -2.12 5.15
N LEU A 87 16.73 -2.09 5.29
CA LEU A 87 17.61 -1.72 4.19
C LEU A 87 17.55 -2.78 3.09
N ARG A 88 17.33 -2.34 1.85
CA ARG A 88 17.36 -3.18 0.65
C ARG A 88 18.53 -2.75 -0.27
N PRO A 89 18.95 -3.62 -1.20
CA PRO A 89 19.89 -3.25 -2.26
C PRO A 89 19.43 -1.98 -3.02
N GLU A 90 20.31 -1.40 -3.84
CA GLU A 90 20.08 -0.16 -4.60
C GLU A 90 19.11 -0.34 -5.80
N VAL A 91 18.02 -1.08 -5.60
CA VAL A 91 16.95 -1.33 -6.56
C VAL A 91 15.62 -1.08 -5.86
N GLN A 92 14.71 -0.40 -6.57
CA GLN A 92 13.34 -0.15 -6.11
C GLN A 92 12.67 -1.47 -5.67
N PRO A 93 12.11 -1.55 -4.45
CA PRO A 93 11.43 -2.76 -3.99
C PRO A 93 10.30 -3.21 -4.92
N THR A 94 10.23 -4.51 -5.19
CA THR A 94 9.15 -5.14 -5.96
C THR A 94 7.99 -5.53 -5.05
N TYR A 95 6.77 -5.71 -5.58
CA TYR A 95 5.67 -6.28 -4.78
C TYR A 95 6.07 -7.63 -4.17
N ALA A 96 6.79 -8.47 -4.91
CA ALA A 96 7.35 -9.72 -4.40
C ALA A 96 8.21 -9.51 -3.14
N ASP A 97 9.06 -8.49 -3.10
CA ASP A 97 9.88 -8.17 -1.93
C ASP A 97 9.04 -7.82 -0.70
N LEU A 98 7.96 -7.05 -0.89
CA LEU A 98 7.06 -6.64 0.19
C LEU A 98 6.25 -7.82 0.71
N PHE A 99 5.69 -8.66 -0.17
CA PHE A 99 4.98 -9.88 0.23
C PHE A 99 5.92 -10.89 0.90
N GLN A 100 7.13 -11.07 0.37
CA GLN A 100 8.12 -11.96 0.97
C GLN A 100 8.54 -11.49 2.37
N HIS A 101 8.74 -10.18 2.56
CA HIS A 101 9.01 -9.61 3.87
C HIS A 101 7.85 -9.87 4.85
N ALA A 102 6.61 -9.68 4.40
CA ALA A 102 5.43 -9.98 5.20
C ALA A 102 5.34 -11.48 5.56
N ASN A 103 5.64 -12.38 4.63
CA ASN A 103 5.68 -13.83 4.87
C ASN A 103 6.73 -14.24 5.92
N GLN A 104 7.85 -13.51 6.00
CA GLN A 104 8.95 -13.81 6.92
C GLN A 104 8.64 -13.35 8.34
N LEU A 105 8.10 -12.14 8.51
CA LEU A 105 7.99 -11.50 9.83
C LEU A 105 6.57 -11.33 10.37
N LEU A 106 5.54 -11.41 9.50
CA LEU A 106 4.16 -11.02 9.83
C LEU A 106 3.17 -12.18 9.65
N ARG A 107 3.64 -13.41 9.83
CA ARG A 107 2.84 -14.64 9.70
C ARG A 107 1.62 -14.60 10.63
N GLY A 108 0.44 -14.85 10.07
CA GLY A 108 -0.84 -14.83 10.78
C GLY A 108 -1.33 -13.42 11.16
N GLN A 109 -0.53 -12.38 10.94
CA GLN A 109 -0.87 -11.01 11.31
C GLN A 109 -1.51 -10.28 10.13
N LEU A 110 -2.61 -9.56 10.38
CA LEU A 110 -3.24 -8.73 9.37
C LEU A 110 -2.23 -7.68 8.88
N THR A 111 -1.92 -7.71 7.59
CA THR A 111 -0.84 -6.95 6.98
C THR A 111 -1.33 -6.24 5.73
N MET A 112 -1.10 -4.92 5.68
CA MET A 112 -1.35 -4.07 4.53
C MET A 112 -0.04 -3.82 3.78
N ILE A 113 -0.01 -4.10 2.50
CA ILE A 113 1.07 -3.78 1.56
C ILE A 113 0.58 -2.62 0.71
N CYS A 114 1.24 -1.47 0.76
CA CYS A 114 0.73 -0.26 0.11
C CYS A 114 1.83 0.60 -0.52
N ASN A 115 1.43 1.42 -1.48
CA ASN A 115 2.28 2.45 -2.08
C ASN A 115 2.80 3.44 -1.03
N ALA A 116 3.92 4.12 -1.31
CA ALA A 116 4.64 4.95 -0.34
C ALA A 116 3.89 6.23 0.06
N ASP A 117 2.94 6.66 -0.77
CA ASP A 117 2.09 7.84 -0.58
C ASP A 117 0.68 7.50 -0.10
N VAL A 118 0.52 6.36 0.57
CA VAL A 118 -0.77 5.91 1.08
C VAL A 118 -0.79 5.95 2.61
N TYR A 119 -1.91 6.39 3.17
CA TYR A 119 -2.14 6.30 4.62
C TYR A 119 -3.57 5.94 5.00
N LEU A 120 -3.70 5.43 6.22
CA LEU A 120 -4.98 5.21 6.89
C LEU A 120 -5.33 6.45 7.72
N PRO A 121 -6.46 7.13 7.42
CA PRO A 121 -6.92 8.25 8.23
C PRO A 121 -7.39 7.78 9.61
N GLN A 122 -7.37 8.67 10.61
CA GLN A 122 -7.79 8.32 11.98
C GLN A 122 -9.28 7.96 12.07
N THR A 123 -10.08 8.45 11.13
CA THR A 123 -11.51 8.20 11.03
C THR A 123 -11.83 7.55 9.69
N GLY A 124 -12.80 6.62 9.68
CA GLY A 124 -13.22 5.92 8.46
C GLY A 124 -12.36 4.74 8.05
N ALA A 125 -11.27 4.42 8.77
CA ALA A 125 -10.38 3.28 8.50
C ALA A 125 -10.31 2.30 9.68
N SER A 126 -11.47 1.81 10.15
CA SER A 126 -11.55 0.89 11.30
C SER A 126 -10.91 -0.47 10.98
N VAL A 127 -9.70 -0.69 11.49
CA VAL A 127 -8.96 -1.95 11.29
C VAL A 127 -9.67 -3.09 12.03
N ARG A 128 -10.30 -2.80 13.17
CA ARG A 128 -11.12 -3.73 13.92
C ARG A 128 -12.30 -4.26 13.10
N GLU A 129 -13.00 -3.41 12.37
CA GLU A 129 -14.10 -3.85 11.50
C GLU A 129 -13.57 -4.64 10.31
N LEU A 130 -12.50 -4.17 9.67
CA LEU A 130 -11.87 -4.86 8.55
C LEU A 130 -11.42 -6.29 8.91
N ARG A 131 -10.94 -6.51 10.15
CA ARG A 131 -10.53 -7.84 10.64
C ARG A 131 -11.61 -8.90 10.48
N GLN A 132 -12.88 -8.54 10.54
CA GLN A 132 -14.01 -9.47 10.41
C GLN A 132 -14.01 -10.24 9.08
N LEU A 133 -13.47 -9.64 8.01
CA LEU A 133 -13.30 -10.31 6.70
C LEU A 133 -12.37 -11.52 6.77
N PHE A 134 -11.54 -11.63 7.81
CA PHE A 134 -10.51 -12.65 7.97
C PHE A 134 -10.80 -13.62 9.13
N ASP A 135 -11.96 -13.54 9.79
CA ASP A 135 -12.24 -14.31 11.02
C ASP A 135 -12.88 -15.69 10.78
N GLY A 136 -13.23 -16.05 9.54
CA GLY A 136 -13.78 -17.37 9.22
C GLY A 136 -12.71 -18.43 8.89
N ASP A 137 -13.04 -19.37 7.99
CA ASP A 137 -12.18 -20.53 7.68
C ASP A 137 -10.72 -20.13 7.39
N PRO A 138 -9.74 -20.61 8.18
CA PRO A 138 -8.32 -20.36 7.93
C PRO A 138 -7.80 -20.85 6.57
N ALA A 139 -8.45 -21.84 5.96
CA ALA A 139 -8.10 -22.31 4.61
C ALA A 139 -8.51 -21.32 3.53
N ARG A 140 -9.50 -20.45 3.81
CA ARG A 140 -9.96 -19.43 2.89
C ARG A 140 -8.95 -18.30 2.79
N ARG A 141 -8.61 -17.97 1.55
CA ARG A 141 -7.71 -16.87 1.23
C ARG A 141 -8.52 -15.64 0.91
N VAL A 142 -8.50 -14.66 1.81
CA VAL A 142 -9.13 -13.36 1.59
C VAL A 142 -8.04 -12.34 1.30
N ALA A 143 -8.28 -11.49 0.30
CA ALA A 143 -7.48 -10.31 0.07
C ALA A 143 -8.38 -9.09 -0.08
N VAL A 144 -7.98 -8.00 0.55
CA VAL A 144 -8.63 -6.71 0.34
C VAL A 144 -7.76 -5.90 -0.60
N ALA A 145 -8.32 -5.46 -1.73
CA ALA A 145 -7.65 -4.56 -2.65
C ALA A 145 -8.38 -3.21 -2.60
N LEU A 146 -7.74 -2.21 -2.01
CA LEU A 146 -8.40 -0.93 -1.70
C LEU A 146 -8.18 0.09 -2.82
N THR A 147 -9.29 0.62 -3.33
CA THR A 147 -9.29 1.91 -4.03
C THR A 147 -9.11 3.05 -3.04
N ARG A 148 -8.60 4.18 -3.53
CA ARG A 148 -8.22 5.36 -2.76
C ARG A 148 -9.25 6.49 -2.78
N TYR A 149 -9.16 7.33 -1.77
CA TYR A 149 -9.60 8.71 -1.74
C TYR A 149 -8.37 9.62 -1.95
N GLU A 150 -8.53 10.77 -2.59
CA GLU A 150 -7.41 11.72 -2.72
C GLU A 150 -7.30 12.66 -1.49
N SER A 151 -8.33 12.72 -0.65
CA SER A 151 -8.31 13.45 0.63
C SER A 151 -9.26 12.83 1.67
N GLU A 152 -9.10 13.22 2.94
CA GLU A 152 -10.00 12.84 4.04
C GLU A 152 -11.38 13.51 3.93
N HIS A 153 -11.47 14.63 3.22
CA HIS A 153 -12.74 15.27 2.92
C HIS A 153 -13.37 14.58 1.71
N ARG A 154 -14.44 13.83 1.96
CA ARG A 154 -15.17 13.06 0.92
C ARG A 154 -15.66 13.90 -0.26
N THR A 155 -15.68 15.22 -0.14
CA THR A 155 -16.09 16.19 -1.16
C THR A 155 -14.97 16.67 -2.07
N ASP A 156 -13.69 16.54 -1.68
CA ASP A 156 -12.56 17.11 -2.45
C ASP A 156 -12.27 16.30 -3.72
N ALA A 157 -12.43 14.98 -3.61
CA ALA A 157 -12.39 14.07 -4.74
C ALA A 157 -13.38 12.94 -4.42
N PRO A 158 -14.54 12.86 -5.10
CA PRO A 158 -15.48 11.80 -4.84
C PRO A 158 -14.79 10.44 -5.07
N LEU A 159 -15.04 9.48 -4.18
CA LEU A 159 -14.68 8.08 -4.39
C LEU A 159 -15.11 7.73 -5.82
N ILE A 160 -14.18 7.22 -6.62
CA ILE A 160 -14.46 6.94 -8.02
C ILE A 160 -15.49 5.80 -8.06
N ALA A 161 -16.76 6.16 -8.25
CA ALA A 161 -17.89 5.24 -8.18
C ALA A 161 -17.81 4.15 -9.26
N GLU A 162 -17.22 4.51 -10.40
CA GLU A 162 -16.84 3.61 -11.48
C GLU A 162 -15.34 3.36 -11.41
N TYR A 163 -14.93 2.12 -11.21
CA TYR A 163 -13.51 1.75 -11.13
C TYR A 163 -12.70 2.32 -12.31
N ARG A 164 -11.70 3.15 -12.02
CA ARG A 164 -10.78 3.77 -13.01
C ARG A 164 -9.34 3.22 -12.95
N GLY A 165 -9.16 2.03 -12.39
CA GLY A 165 -7.90 1.30 -12.59
C GLY A 165 -6.85 1.35 -11.49
N SER A 166 -7.13 1.91 -10.30
CA SER A 166 -6.13 2.02 -9.23
C SER A 166 -6.55 1.31 -7.95
N HIS A 167 -5.64 0.47 -7.45
CA HIS A 167 -5.63 -0.10 -6.11
C HIS A 167 -4.29 0.22 -5.46
N ASP A 168 -4.29 0.92 -4.33
CA ASP A 168 -3.05 1.45 -3.76
C ASP A 168 -2.60 0.69 -2.51
N ALA A 169 -3.44 -0.23 -2.02
CA ALA A 169 -3.13 -1.11 -0.92
C ALA A 169 -3.77 -2.51 -1.07
N PHE A 170 -3.03 -3.52 -0.62
CA PHE A 170 -3.47 -4.92 -0.53
C PHE A 170 -3.38 -5.38 0.92
N ILE A 171 -4.46 -5.90 1.48
CA ILE A 171 -4.49 -6.39 2.87
C ILE A 171 -4.73 -7.89 2.85
N ILE A 172 -3.81 -8.63 3.44
CA ILE A 172 -3.86 -10.09 3.55
C ILE A 172 -3.46 -10.54 4.96
N ARG A 173 -3.64 -11.83 5.23
CA ARG A 173 -3.02 -12.52 6.36
C ARG A 173 -1.90 -13.43 5.80
N PRO A 174 -0.61 -13.03 5.90
CA PRO A 174 0.51 -13.86 5.44
C PRO A 174 0.54 -15.22 6.17
N PRO A 175 1.11 -16.27 5.56
CA PRO A 175 1.87 -16.22 4.33
C PRO A 175 1.00 -16.23 3.06
N ALA A 176 1.41 -15.46 2.05
CA ALA A 176 1.01 -15.69 0.67
C ALA A 176 1.81 -16.86 0.06
N GLU A 177 1.28 -17.51 -0.97
CA GLU A 177 1.99 -18.61 -1.63
C GLU A 177 3.28 -18.14 -2.32
N ALA A 178 4.28 -19.04 -2.37
CA ALA A 178 5.52 -18.76 -3.11
C ALA A 178 5.26 -18.48 -4.59
N ALA A 179 4.39 -19.27 -5.24
CA ALA A 179 4.04 -19.09 -6.64
C ALA A 179 3.37 -17.73 -6.92
N PHE A 180 2.52 -17.24 -6.00
CA PHE A 180 1.95 -15.89 -6.09
C PHE A 180 3.04 -14.82 -5.93
N ILE A 181 3.96 -14.98 -4.98
CA ILE A 181 5.05 -14.01 -4.77
C ILE A 181 5.92 -13.92 -6.02
N ASP A 182 6.22 -15.06 -6.66
CA ASP A 182 7.01 -15.10 -7.88
C ASP A 182 6.32 -14.40 -9.06
N SER A 183 4.98 -14.44 -9.14
CA SER A 183 4.23 -13.82 -10.23
C SER A 183 4.09 -12.29 -10.12
N VAL A 184 4.37 -11.71 -8.94
CA VAL A 184 4.34 -10.26 -8.67
C VAL A 184 5.75 -9.64 -8.50
N ARG A 185 6.76 -10.23 -9.16
CA ARG A 185 8.16 -9.76 -9.15
C ARG A 185 8.39 -8.56 -10.07
N HIS A 186 7.60 -7.50 -9.87
CA HIS A 186 7.72 -6.24 -10.59
C HIS A 186 7.80 -5.06 -9.62
N PRO A 187 8.44 -3.95 -10.01
CA PRO A 187 8.62 -2.79 -9.13
C PRO A 187 7.29 -2.25 -8.59
N GLN A 188 7.26 -1.93 -7.29
CA GLN A 188 6.13 -1.24 -6.65
C GLN A 188 6.05 0.22 -7.15
N ASN A 189 4.91 0.91 -7.02
CA ASN A 189 4.73 2.33 -7.36
C ASN A 189 4.98 2.63 -8.85
N CYS A 190 4.68 1.68 -9.74
CA CYS A 190 4.76 1.84 -11.20
C CYS A 190 3.37 1.79 -11.84
N TYR A 191 3.24 2.27 -13.08
CA TYR A 191 1.94 2.38 -13.74
C TYR A 191 1.29 1.01 -13.92
N LYS A 192 0.04 0.87 -13.44
CA LYS A 192 -0.75 -0.37 -13.49
C LYS A 192 -0.13 -1.56 -12.76
N ALA A 193 0.95 -1.37 -12.00
CA ALA A 193 1.63 -2.46 -11.29
C ALA A 193 0.71 -3.19 -10.30
N GLU A 194 -0.20 -2.45 -9.69
CA GLU A 194 -1.25 -2.93 -8.80
C GLU A 194 -2.26 -3.86 -9.49
N ASN A 195 -2.51 -3.69 -10.79
CA ASN A 195 -3.49 -4.49 -11.51
C ASN A 195 -2.98 -5.92 -11.74
N ILE A 196 -1.66 -6.09 -11.89
CA ILE A 196 -1.01 -7.40 -11.91
C ILE A 196 -1.17 -8.09 -10.56
N VAL A 197 -0.91 -7.39 -9.45
CA VAL A 197 -1.07 -7.98 -8.10
C VAL A 197 -2.50 -8.48 -7.91
N LEU A 198 -3.48 -7.70 -8.36
CA LEU A 198 -4.87 -8.08 -8.27
C LEU A 198 -5.22 -9.31 -9.12
N TYR A 199 -4.72 -9.34 -10.36
CA TYR A 199 -4.89 -10.47 -11.26
C TYR A 199 -4.31 -11.75 -10.66
N GLU A 200 -3.09 -11.67 -10.13
CA GLU A 200 -2.40 -12.80 -9.51
C GLU A 200 -3.09 -13.26 -8.22
N LEU A 201 -3.62 -12.34 -7.40
CA LEU A 201 -4.43 -12.73 -6.23
C LEU A 201 -5.65 -13.56 -6.65
N GLN A 202 -6.39 -13.11 -7.66
CA GLN A 202 -7.56 -13.82 -8.17
C GLN A 202 -7.18 -15.19 -8.77
N ARG A 203 -6.10 -15.24 -9.56
CA ARG A 203 -5.56 -16.46 -10.16
C ARG A 203 -5.10 -17.48 -9.11
N HIS A 204 -4.58 -17.02 -7.97
CA HIS A 204 -4.15 -17.85 -6.84
C HIS A 204 -5.27 -18.16 -5.83
N GLY A 205 -6.53 -17.97 -6.24
CA GLY A 205 -7.70 -18.43 -5.48
C GLY A 205 -8.13 -17.51 -4.34
N TYR A 206 -7.59 -16.29 -4.24
CA TYR A 206 -8.06 -15.34 -3.24
C TYR A 206 -9.48 -14.87 -3.56
N VAL A 207 -10.31 -14.75 -2.51
CA VAL A 207 -11.54 -13.95 -2.54
C VAL A 207 -11.10 -12.50 -2.40
N VAL A 208 -11.13 -11.76 -3.51
CA VAL A 208 -10.68 -10.37 -3.53
C VAL A 208 -11.86 -9.42 -3.41
N VAL A 209 -11.83 -8.56 -2.39
CA VAL A 209 -12.88 -7.57 -2.10
C VAL A 209 -12.30 -6.16 -2.00
N ASN A 210 -13.13 -5.15 -2.26
CA ASN A 210 -12.74 -3.74 -2.21
C ASN A 210 -13.77 -2.94 -1.39
N PRO A 211 -13.76 -3.02 -0.05
CA PRO A 211 -14.76 -2.41 0.83
C PRO A 211 -14.56 -0.89 0.99
N CYS A 212 -14.06 -0.20 -0.06
CA CYS A 212 -13.65 1.20 0.00
C CYS A 212 -14.81 2.18 0.27
N ARG A 213 -16.08 1.75 0.15
CA ARG A 213 -17.23 2.57 0.55
C ARG A 213 -17.38 2.68 2.08
N SER A 214 -16.85 1.70 2.81
CA SER A 214 -16.89 1.61 4.28
C SER A 214 -15.52 1.78 4.93
N PHE A 215 -14.43 1.49 4.21
CA PHE A 215 -13.07 1.56 4.71
C PHE A 215 -12.24 2.54 3.87
N MET A 216 -11.88 3.67 4.45
CA MET A 216 -11.17 4.76 3.78
C MET A 216 -9.67 4.47 3.69
N LEU A 217 -9.12 4.67 2.50
CA LEU A 217 -7.68 4.74 2.23
C LEU A 217 -7.39 6.08 1.57
N VAL A 218 -6.40 6.84 2.04
CA VAL A 218 -6.05 8.13 1.43
C VAL A 218 -4.72 8.02 0.70
N HIS A 219 -4.70 8.52 -0.53
CA HIS A 219 -3.52 8.64 -1.38
C HIS A 219 -3.11 10.11 -1.45
N ARG A 220 -1.93 10.42 -0.92
CA ARG A 220 -1.42 11.79 -0.82
C ARG A 220 -0.59 12.10 -2.06
N HIS A 221 -1.22 12.74 -3.04
CA HIS A 221 -0.57 13.07 -4.32
C HIS A 221 -0.78 14.54 -4.73
N THR A 222 -0.56 15.46 -3.79
CA THR A 222 -0.74 16.91 -3.98
C THR A 222 0.33 17.56 -4.87
N ALA A 223 1.53 16.99 -4.95
CA ALA A 223 2.64 17.50 -5.75
C ALA A 223 2.50 17.19 -7.25
N ASP A 224 1.54 16.35 -7.63
CA ASP A 224 1.24 15.87 -8.99
C ASP A 224 2.46 15.44 -9.81
N LEU A 225 3.50 14.92 -9.13
CA LEU A 225 4.70 14.38 -9.77
C LEU A 225 4.49 12.90 -10.08
N ARG A 226 4.20 12.61 -11.35
CA ARG A 226 3.99 11.26 -11.85
C ARG A 226 5.16 10.80 -12.71
N GLN A 227 5.81 9.73 -12.25
CA GLN A 227 6.82 9.01 -13.02
C GLN A 227 6.31 7.60 -13.26
N TRP A 228 6.12 7.26 -14.53
CA TRP A 228 5.60 5.98 -14.92
C TRP A 228 6.68 5.22 -15.66
N LEU A 229 7.13 4.08 -15.11
CA LEU A 229 7.67 3.05 -15.98
C LEU A 229 6.53 2.56 -16.91
N PRO A 230 6.85 2.12 -18.14
CA PRO A 230 5.87 1.53 -19.04
C PRO A 230 5.00 0.49 -18.34
N ALA A 231 3.78 0.28 -18.83
CA ALA A 231 2.91 -0.76 -18.30
C ALA A 231 3.67 -2.09 -18.25
N VAL A 232 3.63 -2.74 -17.08
CA VAL A 232 4.42 -3.95 -16.83
C VAL A 232 3.89 -5.13 -17.64
N ASP A 233 2.57 -5.26 -17.73
CA ASP A 233 1.86 -6.27 -18.54
C ASP A 233 0.37 -5.91 -18.60
N GLU A 234 -0.18 -5.67 -19.80
CA GLU A 234 -1.60 -5.30 -19.96
C GLU A 234 -2.53 -6.51 -20.04
N GLU A 235 -2.00 -7.72 -20.29
CA GLU A 235 -2.79 -8.95 -20.35
C GLU A 235 -3.16 -9.43 -18.94
N ARG A 236 -2.36 -9.09 -17.94
CA ARG A 236 -2.57 -9.42 -16.53
C ARG A 236 -3.32 -8.32 -15.78
N TYR A 237 -4.46 -7.92 -16.33
CA TYR A 237 -5.30 -6.89 -15.74
C TYR A 237 -6.54 -7.47 -15.06
N ALA A 238 -6.78 -7.08 -13.82
CA ALA A 238 -7.98 -7.43 -13.06
C ALA A 238 -8.62 -6.21 -12.41
N ARG A 239 -9.82 -6.38 -11.87
CA ARG A 239 -10.54 -5.36 -11.10
C ARG A 239 -11.28 -5.95 -9.91
N ALA A 240 -11.38 -5.18 -8.84
CA ALA A 240 -12.21 -5.47 -7.67
C ALA A 240 -13.21 -4.31 -7.50
N PRO A 241 -14.51 -4.54 -7.75
CA PRO A 241 -15.48 -3.45 -7.73
C PRO A 241 -15.63 -2.86 -6.31
N PRO A 242 -15.75 -1.52 -6.17
CA PRO A 242 -16.07 -0.88 -4.92
C PRO A 242 -17.32 -1.47 -4.26
N CYS A 243 -17.20 -1.84 -2.99
CA CYS A 243 -18.29 -2.35 -2.17
C CYS A 243 -18.20 -1.77 -0.74
N THR A 244 -19.20 -2.07 0.07
CA THR A 244 -19.26 -1.82 1.52
C THR A 244 -18.66 -3.00 2.29
N MET A 245 -18.44 -2.81 3.59
CA MET A 245 -17.98 -3.90 4.46
C MET A 245 -19.00 -5.05 4.53
N ALA A 246 -20.30 -4.73 4.56
CA ALA A 246 -21.36 -5.74 4.60
C ALA A 246 -21.38 -6.60 3.33
N GLU A 247 -21.36 -5.96 2.16
CA GLU A 247 -21.29 -6.66 0.86
C GLU A 247 -20.02 -7.53 0.76
N ALA A 248 -18.87 -7.02 1.23
CA ALA A 248 -17.63 -7.79 1.25
C ALA A 248 -17.72 -9.02 2.16
N LEU A 249 -18.33 -8.90 3.34
CA LEU A 249 -18.56 -10.02 4.26
C LEU A 249 -19.46 -11.09 3.63
N ASP A 250 -20.50 -10.69 2.92
CA ASP A 250 -21.40 -11.62 2.25
C ASP A 250 -20.70 -12.36 1.11
N LEU A 251 -19.89 -11.68 0.29
CA LEU A 251 -19.07 -12.32 -0.76
C LEU A 251 -18.08 -13.33 -0.19
N VAL A 252 -17.46 -12.99 0.94
CA VAL A 252 -16.51 -13.85 1.63
C VAL A 252 -17.21 -15.10 2.18
N LYS A 253 -18.43 -14.97 2.70
CA LYS A 253 -19.25 -16.10 3.21
C LYS A 253 -19.85 -16.97 2.11
N GLN A 254 -20.26 -16.41 0.97
CA GLN A 254 -20.89 -17.17 -0.11
C GLN A 254 -19.95 -18.20 -0.75
N ARG A 255 -18.63 -18.03 -0.60
CA ARG A 255 -17.62 -19.02 -1.01
C ARG A 255 -17.35 -20.11 0.05
N ASP A 256 -18.08 -20.10 1.19
CA ASP A 256 -17.99 -21.11 2.24
C ASP A 256 -19.00 -22.27 2.05
N GLY A 257 -19.93 -22.17 1.09
CA GLY A 257 -20.94 -23.19 0.77
C GLY A 257 -20.76 -23.77 -0.62
#